data_AF-A0A524A9U9-F1
#
_entry.id   AF-A0A524A9U9-F1
#
_cell.length_a   1.000
_cell.length_b   1.000
_cell.length_c   1.000
_cell.angle_alpha   90.00
_cell.angle_beta   90.00
_cell.angle_gamma   90.00
#
_symmetry.space_group_name_H-M   'P 1'
#
loop_
_entity.id
_entity.type
_entity.pdbx_description
1 polymer ?
#
loop_
_entity_poly.entity_id
_entity_poly.type
_entity_poly.pdbx_seq_one_letter_code
_entity_poly.pdbx_strand_id
1 'polypeptide(L)'
;MNVLEELEEKVIAVMLLAPQWRLAVKAWRGAMKKGVHAGKLTAVIAKAAGGRGGGQPYLGQAGGVDADAFEGARKAIEEALRAQLG
;
A
#
# COMPACT_ATOMS: atom_id res chain seq x y z
N MET A 1 2.03 -18.26 -21.12
CA MET A 1 1.19 -17.38 -20.28
C MET A 1 1.61 -17.63 -18.84
N ASN A 2 2.18 -16.63 -18.17
CA ASN A 2 2.70 -16.80 -16.82
C ASN A 2 1.51 -16.71 -15.85
N VAL A 3 1.31 -17.74 -15.03
CA VAL A 3 0.19 -17.81 -14.05
C VAL A 3 0.22 -16.61 -13.09
N LEU A 4 1.41 -16.04 -12.87
CA LEU A 4 1.56 -14.80 -12.10
C LEU A 4 0.88 -13.61 -12.78
N GLU A 5 0.92 -13.49 -14.11
CA GLU A 5 0.30 -12.36 -14.83
C GLU A 5 -1.24 -12.38 -14.74
N GLU A 6 -1.88 -13.56 -14.65
CA GLU A 6 -3.34 -13.67 -14.52
C GLU A 6 -3.85 -13.32 -13.12
N LEU A 7 -3.09 -13.63 -12.06
CA LEU A 7 -3.44 -13.28 -10.69
C LEU A 7 -3.27 -11.77 -10.41
N GLU A 8 -2.55 -11.05 -11.28
CA GLU A 8 -2.02 -9.72 -11.00
C GLU A 8 -2.91 -8.55 -11.42
N GLU A 9 -4.04 -8.76 -12.11
CA GLU A 9 -4.75 -7.60 -12.66
C GLU A 9 -5.34 -6.68 -11.59
N LYS A 10 -5.80 -7.16 -10.42
CA LYS A 10 -6.49 -6.28 -9.42
C LYS A 10 -5.82 -6.25 -8.06
N VAL A 11 -4.58 -6.71 -7.97
CA VAL A 11 -3.90 -6.93 -6.70
C VAL A 11 -3.21 -5.66 -6.19
N ILE A 12 -3.27 -5.47 -4.88
CA ILE A 12 -2.45 -4.55 -4.11
C ILE A 12 -1.83 -5.35 -2.99
N ALA A 13 -0.51 -5.26 -2.84
CA ALA A 13 0.21 -5.83 -1.72
C ALA A 13 0.65 -4.70 -0.78
N VAL A 14 0.33 -4.83 0.51
CA VAL A 14 0.79 -3.96 1.59
C VAL A 14 1.64 -4.82 2.52
N MET A 15 2.91 -4.48 2.66
CA MET A 15 3.89 -5.29 3.40
C MET A 15 4.62 -4.44 4.41
N LEU A 16 4.72 -4.92 5.65
CA LEU A 16 5.56 -4.34 6.70
C LEU A 16 6.78 -5.24 6.92
N LEU A 17 7.97 -4.67 6.84
CA LEU A 17 9.24 -5.40 6.88
C LEU A 17 10.03 -5.08 8.16
N ALA A 18 10.28 -6.11 8.96
CA ALA A 18 11.15 -6.08 10.13
C ALA A 18 12.65 -6.17 9.73
N PRO A 19 13.59 -5.80 10.61
CA PRO A 19 13.41 -5.20 11.94
C PRO A 19 13.24 -3.68 11.91
N GLN A 20 13.45 -3.03 10.76
CA GLN A 20 13.41 -1.56 10.64
C GLN A 20 12.01 -0.98 10.38
N TRP A 21 10.98 -1.82 10.44
CA TRP A 21 9.57 -1.47 10.20
C TRP A 21 9.37 -0.56 8.99
N ARG A 22 9.80 -1.07 7.83
CA ARG A 22 9.62 -0.41 6.54
C ARG A 22 8.33 -0.87 5.89
N LEU A 23 7.56 0.05 5.35
CA LEU A 23 6.34 -0.26 4.60
C LEU A 23 6.63 -0.23 3.11
N ALA A 24 6.13 -1.23 2.39
CA ALA A 24 6.08 -1.24 0.94
C ALA A 24 4.64 -1.51 0.46
N VAL A 25 4.19 -0.72 -0.51
CA VAL A 25 2.89 -0.92 -1.17
C VAL A 25 3.12 -1.08 -2.67
N LYS A 26 2.65 -2.18 -3.24
CA LYS A 26 2.72 -2.45 -4.69
C LYS A 26 1.32 -2.46 -5.26
N ALA A 27 1.11 -1.75 -6.37
CA ALA A 27 -0.11 -1.85 -7.17
C ALA A 27 0.26 -2.38 -8.57
N TRP A 28 -0.47 -3.41 -9.02
CA TRP A 28 -0.30 -3.95 -10.36
C TRP A 28 -1.18 -3.21 -11.38
N ARG A 29 -0.98 -3.53 -12.67
CA ARG A 29 -1.52 -2.73 -13.78
C ARG A 29 -3.02 -2.51 -13.71
N GLY A 30 -3.84 -3.53 -13.47
CA GLY A 30 -5.28 -3.32 -13.47
C GLY A 30 -5.80 -2.65 -12.19
N ALA A 31 -5.11 -2.78 -11.04
CA ALA A 31 -5.40 -1.98 -9.85
C ALA A 31 -5.17 -0.50 -10.16
N MET A 32 -4.05 -0.17 -10.82
CA MET A 32 -3.76 1.19 -11.27
C MET A 32 -4.78 1.70 -12.30
N LYS A 33 -5.20 0.86 -13.27
CA LYS A 33 -6.26 1.21 -14.23
C LYS A 33 -7.58 1.55 -13.56
N LYS A 34 -7.84 1.00 -12.37
CA LYS A 34 -9.02 1.29 -11.55
C LYS A 34 -8.88 2.55 -10.66
N GLY A 35 -7.76 3.25 -10.72
CA GLY A 35 -7.53 4.48 -9.96
C GLY A 35 -6.59 4.35 -8.76
N VAL A 36 -6.10 3.13 -8.48
CA VAL A 36 -5.19 2.91 -7.36
C VAL A 36 -3.83 3.56 -7.62
N HIS A 37 -3.32 4.29 -6.63
CA HIS A 37 -2.00 4.88 -6.60
C HIS A 37 -1.26 4.44 -5.33
N ALA A 38 -0.32 3.51 -5.49
CA ALA A 38 0.45 2.92 -4.39
C ALA A 38 1.16 3.97 -3.53
N GLY A 39 1.86 4.93 -4.12
CA GLY A 39 2.53 6.00 -3.38
C GLY A 39 1.61 6.85 -2.49
N LYS A 40 0.43 7.24 -3.00
CA LYS A 40 -0.57 7.98 -2.21
C LYS A 40 -1.14 7.11 -1.09
N LEU A 41 -1.42 5.84 -1.38
CA LEU A 41 -1.87 4.89 -0.37
C LEU A 41 -0.81 4.76 0.74
N THR A 42 0.45 4.54 0.40
CA THR A 42 1.57 4.49 1.36
C THR A 42 1.65 5.72 2.25
N ALA A 43 1.46 6.92 1.71
CA ALA A 43 1.51 8.15 2.51
C ALA A 43 0.43 8.18 3.60
N VAL A 44 -0.80 7.75 3.27
CA VAL A 44 -1.90 7.65 4.24
C VAL A 44 -1.61 6.59 5.30
N ILE A 45 -1.19 5.39 4.88
CA ILE A 45 -0.89 4.28 5.78
C ILE A 45 0.26 4.62 6.72
N ALA A 46 1.36 5.16 6.18
CA ALA A 46 2.52 5.54 6.98
C ALA A 46 2.14 6.58 8.03
N LYS A 47 1.34 7.59 7.65
CA LYS A 47 0.87 8.61 8.60
C LYS A 47 0.02 8.00 9.71
N ALA A 48 -0.89 7.08 9.39
CA ALA A 48 -1.73 6.41 10.37
C ALA A 48 -0.92 5.55 11.35
N ALA A 49 0.19 4.99 10.88
CA ALA A 49 1.10 4.16 11.67
C ALA A 49 2.36 4.90 12.15
N GLY A 50 2.30 6.23 12.29
CA GLY A 50 3.35 7.05 12.94
C GLY A 50 4.58 7.39 12.07
N GLY A 51 4.66 6.89 10.84
CA GLY A 51 5.77 7.07 9.92
C GLY A 51 5.53 8.12 8.82
N ARG A 52 6.44 8.15 7.84
CA ARG A 52 6.33 8.97 6.64
C ARG A 52 6.70 8.17 5.40
N GLY A 53 5.99 8.40 4.30
CA GLY A 53 6.20 7.69 3.05
C GLY A 53 5.50 8.32 1.86
N GLY A 54 5.70 7.69 0.71
CA GLY A 54 5.16 8.14 -0.57
C GLY A 54 5.70 7.26 -1.71
N GLY A 55 5.53 7.69 -2.96
CA GLY A 55 6.12 7.02 -4.11
C GLY A 55 5.34 7.19 -5.40
N GLN A 56 5.56 6.25 -6.32
CA GLN A 56 4.98 6.22 -7.66
C GLN A 56 3.61 5.50 -7.67
N PRO A 57 2.82 5.60 -8.77
CA PRO A 57 1.54 4.90 -8.89
C PRO A 57 1.63 3.39 -8.66
N TYR A 58 2.74 2.76 -9.06
CA TYR A 58 2.94 1.31 -8.99
C TYR A 58 3.67 0.84 -7.72
N LEU A 59 4.35 1.74 -7.00
CA LEU A 59 5.15 1.40 -5.81
C LEU A 59 5.23 2.59 -4.85
N GLY A 60 4.87 2.36 -3.59
CA GLY A 60 5.12 3.29 -2.49
C GLY A 60 5.99 2.65 -1.40
N GLN A 61 6.76 3.49 -0.72
CA GLN A 61 7.66 3.10 0.36
C GLN A 61 7.55 4.07 1.55
N ALA A 62 7.67 3.55 2.77
CA ALA A 62 7.70 4.34 4.00
C ALA A 62 8.69 3.79 5.02
N GLY A 63 9.12 4.65 5.93
CA GLY A 63 9.95 4.30 7.08
C GLY A 63 9.45 4.95 8.36
N GLY A 64 9.98 4.47 9.49
CA GLY A 64 9.58 4.94 10.83
C GLY A 64 8.14 4.55 11.17
N VAL A 65 7.66 3.43 10.64
CA VAL A 65 6.32 2.91 10.90
C VAL A 65 6.34 2.14 12.22
N ASP A 66 5.33 2.34 13.06
CA ASP A 66 5.10 1.56 14.25
C ASP A 66 4.27 0.31 13.89
N ALA A 67 4.75 -0.88 14.27
CA ALA A 67 4.12 -2.15 13.91
C ALA A 67 2.77 -2.35 14.60
N ASP A 68 2.65 -1.98 15.87
CA ASP A 68 1.41 -2.12 16.64
C ASP A 68 0.35 -1.13 16.10
N ALA A 69 0.78 0.09 15.77
CA ALA A 69 -0.10 1.07 15.13
C ALA A 69 -0.55 0.62 13.73
N PHE A 70 0.33 -0.05 12.97
CA PHE A 70 0.00 -0.58 11.65
C PHE A 70 -1.06 -1.69 11.71
N GLU A 71 -1.00 -2.61 12.67
CA GLU A 71 -2.03 -3.63 12.86
C GLU A 71 -3.40 -2.99 13.18
N GLY A 72 -3.42 -1.97 14.03
CA GLY A 72 -4.62 -1.19 14.33
C GLY A 72 -5.16 -0.38 13.14
N ALA A 73 -4.31 -0.05 12.16
CA ALA A 73 -4.65 0.77 11.01
C ALA A 73 -5.36 0.02 9.87
N ARG A 74 -5.61 -1.30 9.98
CA ARG A 74 -6.24 -2.12 8.92
C ARG A 74 -7.50 -1.49 8.31
N LYS A 75 -8.39 -0.96 9.15
CA LYS A 75 -9.62 -0.29 8.69
C LYS A 75 -9.32 0.99 7.90
N ALA A 76 -8.38 1.81 8.37
CA ALA A 76 -7.97 3.03 7.68
C ALA A 76 -7.29 2.72 6.33
N ILE A 77 -6.55 1.62 6.22
CA ILE A 77 -5.99 1.13 4.96
C ILE A 77 -7.12 0.80 3.96
N GLU A 78 -8.15 0.07 4.40
CA GLU A 78 -9.30 -0.27 3.57
C GLU A 78 -10.07 0.97 3.10
N GLU A 79 -10.31 1.93 4.00
CA GLU A 79 -10.98 3.20 3.68
C GLU A 79 -10.17 4.04 2.69
N ALA A 80 -8.84 4.14 2.91
CA ALA A 80 -7.94 4.86 2.01
C ALA A 80 -7.89 4.24 0.61
N LEU A 81 -7.98 2.91 0.52
CA LEU A 81 -8.09 2.21 -0.75
C LEU A 81 -9.44 2.48 -1.43
N ARG A 82 -10.56 2.38 -0.70
CA ARG A 82 -11.90 2.66 -1.25
C ARG A 82 -11.99 4.08 -1.81
N ALA A 83 -11.43 5.06 -1.10
CA ALA A 83 -11.39 6.44 -1.55
C ALA A 83 -10.65 6.65 -2.91
N GLN A 84 -9.75 5.74 -3.29
CA GLN A 84 -9.08 5.80 -4.61
C GLN A 84 -9.88 5.15 -5.73
N LEU A 85 -10.84 4.27 -5.40
CA LEU A 85 -11.62 3.49 -6.37
C LEU A 85 -12.92 4.17 -6.80
N GLY A 86 -13.34 5.23 -6.09
CA GLY A 86 -14.65 5.86 -6.29
C GLY A 86 -15.74 5.09 -5.58
#